data_AF-A0A7L1GPU0-F1
#
_entry.id   AF-A0A7L1GPU0-F1
#
_cell.length_a   1.000
_cell.length_b   1.000
_cell.length_c   1.000
_cell.angle_alpha   90.00
_cell.angle_beta   90.00
_cell.angle_gamma   90.00
#
_symmetry.space_group_name_H-M   'P 1'
#
loop_
_entity.id
_entity.type
_entity.pdbx_description
1 polymer ?
#
loop_
_entity_poly.entity_id
_entity_poly.type
_entity_poly.pdbx_seq_one_letter_code
_entity_poly.pdbx_strand_id
1 'polypeptide(L)'
;RENSSETILSSANRLLLHEGRLTLAESTRLLDVYLFLFDDFLLITKIKRSKKKSGGSDAGLLPVCPSLPPELQSLRREGGFCTVLDQPIPLDRLILKNVDPV
;
A
#
# COMPACT_ATOMS: atom_id res chain seq x y z
N ARG A 1 26.40 -18.14 4.72
CA ARG A 1 25.91 -17.00 3.89
C ARG A 1 24.47 -16.80 4.32
N GLU A 2 24.29 -15.93 5.29
CA GLU A 2 23.03 -15.74 6.03
C GLU A 2 22.13 -14.85 5.18
N ASN A 3 21.05 -15.43 4.67
CA ASN A 3 20.02 -14.68 3.95
C ASN A 3 19.15 -13.99 5.00
N SER A 4 19.60 -12.84 5.51
CA SER A 4 18.77 -11.95 6.31
C SER A 4 17.74 -11.29 5.39
N SER A 5 16.65 -12.00 5.14
CA SER A 5 15.44 -11.45 4.52
C SER A 5 14.74 -10.54 5.53
N GLU A 6 15.43 -9.50 6.01
CA GLU A 6 14.75 -8.39 6.65
C GLU A 6 13.89 -7.77 5.57
N THR A 7 12.58 -8.03 5.69
CA THR A 7 11.58 -7.42 4.80
C THR A 7 11.82 -5.93 4.90
N ILE A 8 11.84 -5.19 3.80
CA ILE A 8 12.15 -3.75 3.84
C ILE A 8 11.37 -3.06 4.97
N LEU A 9 10.11 -3.45 5.18
CA LEU A 9 9.20 -2.98 6.24
C LEU A 9 9.54 -3.40 7.70
N SER A 10 10.50 -4.28 7.94
CA SER A 10 10.82 -4.87 9.26
C SER A 10 11.97 -4.19 9.99
N SER A 11 12.52 -3.09 9.46
CA SER A 11 13.52 -2.31 10.19
C SER A 11 12.86 -1.72 11.45
N ALA A 12 13.38 -2.09 12.63
CA ALA A 12 12.83 -1.70 13.92
C ALA A 12 12.78 -0.18 14.17
N ASN A 13 13.50 0.60 13.36
CA ASN A 13 13.59 2.06 13.48
C ASN A 13 12.70 2.83 12.51
N ARG A 14 11.98 2.13 11.62
CA ARG A 14 11.19 2.78 10.59
C ARG A 14 9.85 3.25 11.12
N LEU A 15 9.52 4.51 10.88
CA LEU A 15 8.29 5.12 11.36
C LEU A 15 7.33 5.37 10.20
N LEU A 16 6.14 4.78 10.26
CA LEU A 16 5.05 5.15 9.37
C LEU A 16 4.47 6.49 9.82
N LEU A 17 4.73 7.54 9.05
CA LEU A 17 4.29 8.90 9.36
C LEU A 17 2.84 9.13 8.92
N HIS A 18 2.52 8.70 7.69
CA HIS A 18 1.20 8.87 7.10
C HIS A 18 0.85 7.72 6.17
N GLU A 19 -0.44 7.46 6.01
CA GLU A 19 -0.95 6.51 5.04
C GLU A 19 -2.33 6.94 4.55
N GLY A 20 -2.72 6.46 3.36
CA GLY A 20 -4.06 6.75 2.85
C GLY A 20 -4.22 6.44 1.37
N ARG A 21 -5.49 6.40 0.96
CA ARG A 21 -5.89 6.18 -0.43
C ARG A 21 -5.85 7.47 -1.24
N LEU A 22 -5.17 7.42 -2.38
CA LEU A 22 -5.12 8.52 -3.36
C LEU A 22 -5.39 8.01 -4.77
N THR A 23 -5.60 8.95 -5.70
CA THR A 23 -5.62 8.66 -7.14
C THR A 23 -4.29 9.08 -7.76
N LEU A 24 -3.57 8.12 -8.34
CA LEU A 24 -2.36 8.38 -9.11
C LEU A 24 -2.72 8.66 -10.58
N ALA A 25 -2.30 9.82 -11.08
CA ALA A 25 -2.45 10.16 -12.50
C ALA A 25 -1.22 9.71 -13.29
N GLU A 26 -1.42 8.79 -14.22
CA GLU A 26 -0.45 8.41 -15.25
C GLU A 26 -0.86 9.00 -16.60
N SER A 27 0.01 8.91 -17.60
CA SER A 27 -0.16 9.55 -18.92
C SER A 27 -1.52 9.29 -19.60
N THR A 28 -2.12 8.12 -19.39
CA THR A 28 -3.37 7.71 -20.06
C THR A 28 -4.43 7.16 -19.10
N ARG A 29 -4.17 7.15 -17.79
CA ARG A 29 -5.08 6.52 -16.83
C ARG A 29 -4.93 7.07 -15.42
N LEU A 30 -6.01 6.92 -14.66
CA LEU A 30 -6.03 7.16 -13.23
C LEU A 30 -6.03 5.81 -12.51
N LEU A 31 -5.17 5.66 -11.50
CA LEU A 31 -5.06 4.44 -10.70
C LEU A 31 -5.44 4.72 -9.25
N ASP A 32 -6.24 3.82 -8.69
CA ASP A 32 -6.57 3.82 -7.27
C ASP A 32 -5.40 3.18 -6.49
N VAL A 33 -4.75 3.99 -5.66
CA VAL A 33 -3.54 3.59 -4.93
C VAL A 33 -3.69 3.82 -3.44
N TYR A 34 -2.94 3.04 -2.66
CA TYR A 34 -2.76 3.29 -1.23
C TYR A 34 -1.30 3.59 -0.97
N LEU A 35 -1.02 4.74 -0.36
CA LEU A 35 0.33 5.20 -0.05
C LEU A 35 0.68 4.94 1.41
N PHE A 36 1.94 4.65 1.64
CA PHE A 36 2.56 4.60 2.97
C PHE A 36 3.78 5.52 2.95
N LEU A 37 3.73 6.59 3.72
CA LEU A 37 4.84 7.51 3.91
C LEU A 37 5.58 7.12 5.17
N PHE A 38 6.76 6.54 5.00
CA PHE A 38 7.70 6.33 6.07
C PHE A 38 8.62 7.55 6.22
N ASP A 39 9.42 7.56 7.28
CA ASP A 39 10.41 8.60 7.57
C ASP A 39 11.61 8.61 6.62
N ASP A 40 11.82 7.54 5.84
CA ASP A 40 12.93 7.38 4.89
C ASP A 40 12.50 7.21 3.41
N PHE A 41 11.26 6.79 3.13
CA PHE A 41 10.73 6.68 1.76
C PHE A 41 9.20 6.70 1.69
N LEU A 42 8.69 6.87 0.47
CA LEU A 42 7.28 6.72 0.11
C LEU A 42 7.05 5.41 -0.64
N LEU A 43 6.11 4.58 -0.17
CA LEU A 43 5.67 3.37 -0.83
C LEU A 43 4.32 3.59 -1.52
N ILE A 44 4.24 3.23 -2.80
CA ILE A 44 3.00 3.27 -3.57
C ILE A 44 2.52 1.84 -3.81
N THR A 45 1.28 1.57 -3.43
CA THR A 45 0.65 0.28 -3.70
C THR A 45 -0.58 0.44 -4.57
N LYS A 46 -0.76 -0.47 -5.52
CA LYS A 46 -1.97 -0.59 -6.32
C LYS A 46 -3.00 -1.42 -5.59
N ILE A 47 -4.23 -0.90 -5.55
CA ILE A 47 -5.37 -1.63 -5.00
C ILE A 47 -5.93 -2.55 -6.09
N LYS A 48 -5.97 -3.86 -5.83
CA LYS A 48 -6.60 -4.86 -6.71
C LYS A 48 -7.76 -5.52 -5.98
N ARG A 49 -8.98 -5.34 -6.49
CA ARG A 49 -10.16 -6.05 -6.01
C ARG A 49 -10.34 -7.33 -6.81
N SER A 50 -10.36 -8.49 -6.15
CA SER A 50 -10.81 -9.72 -6.80
C SER A 50 -12.33 -9.77 -6.74
N LYS A 51 -13.00 -10.02 -7.87
CA LYS A 51 -14.42 -10.41 -7.84
C LYS A 51 -14.46 -11.86 -7.37
N LYS A 52 -14.40 -12.09 -6.06
CA LYS A 52 -14.68 -13.44 -5.55
C LYS A 52 -16.17 -13.70 -5.86
N LYS A 53 -16.46 -14.63 -6.77
CA LYS A 53 -17.82 -15.14 -6.96
C LYS A 53 -18.28 -15.66 -5.60
N SER A 54 -19.44 -15.22 -5.14
CA SER A 54 -20.09 -15.73 -3.94
C SER A 54 -20.28 -17.25 -4.05
N GLY A 55 -19.37 -18.03 -3.48
CA GLY A 55 -19.45 -19.49 -3.50
C GLY A 55 -18.11 -20.14 -3.17
N GLY A 56 -18.02 -20.74 -1.99
CA GLY A 56 -17.00 -21.73 -1.66
C GLY A 56 -15.92 -21.27 -0.68
N SER A 57 -15.80 -22.05 0.40
CA SER A 57 -14.91 -21.97 1.56
C SER A 57 -13.43 -21.64 1.31
N ASP A 58 -12.76 -21.26 2.40
CA ASP A 58 -11.31 -21.09 2.57
C ASP A 58 -10.64 -19.95 1.80
N ALA A 59 -11.17 -18.72 1.92
CA ALA A 59 -10.22 -17.59 2.02
C ALA A 59 -9.52 -17.73 3.37
N GLY A 60 -8.40 -18.46 3.35
CA GLY A 60 -7.58 -18.79 4.50
C GLY A 60 -7.51 -17.65 5.50
N LEU A 61 -7.72 -18.06 6.75
CA LEU A 61 -7.56 -17.34 8.01
C LEU A 61 -6.17 -16.67 8.07
N LEU A 62 -5.92 -15.65 7.26
CA LEU A 62 -4.86 -14.73 7.60
C LEU A 62 -5.31 -14.10 8.93
N PRO A 63 -4.44 -14.01 9.95
CA PRO A 63 -4.83 -13.40 11.20
C PRO A 63 -5.43 -12.02 10.91
N VAL A 64 -6.54 -11.69 11.57
CA VAL A 64 -6.97 -10.30 11.65
C VAL A 64 -5.79 -9.59 12.31
N CYS A 65 -5.04 -8.79 11.55
CA CYS A 65 -4.07 -7.89 12.14
C CYS A 65 -4.88 -6.69 12.63
N PRO A 66 -5.15 -6.56 13.95
CA PRO A 66 -5.92 -5.43 14.47
C PRO A 66 -5.20 -4.09 14.22
N SER A 67 -3.93 -4.12 13.83
CA SER A 67 -3.12 -2.96 13.45
C SER A 67 -3.43 -2.39 12.06
N LEU A 68 -4.21 -3.08 11.22
CA LEU A 68 -4.53 -2.55 9.89
C LEU A 68 -5.62 -1.46 9.98
N PRO A 69 -5.47 -0.34 9.27
CA PRO A 69 -6.48 0.70 9.18
C PRO A 69 -7.84 0.18 8.70
N PRO A 70 -8.96 0.80 9.12
CA PRO A 70 -10.31 0.37 8.73
C PRO A 70 -10.51 0.21 7.21
N GLU A 71 -9.89 1.07 6.40
CA GLU A 71 -9.98 1.02 4.94
C GLU A 71 -9.25 -0.20 4.32
N LEU A 72 -8.09 -0.58 4.85
CA LEU A 72 -7.41 -1.80 4.40
C LEU A 72 -8.10 -3.06 4.92
N GLN A 73 -8.72 -2.98 6.10
CA GLN A 73 -9.56 -4.06 6.59
C GLN A 73 -10.78 -4.29 5.69
N SER A 74 -11.48 -3.23 5.25
CA SER A 74 -12.63 -3.38 4.34
C SER A 74 -12.19 -3.92 2.99
N LEU A 75 -11.11 -3.38 2.41
CA LEU A 75 -10.53 -3.88 1.16
C LEU A 75 -10.24 -5.39 1.26
N ARG A 76 -9.61 -5.83 2.36
CA ARG A 76 -9.31 -7.24 2.58
C ARG A 76 -10.56 -8.10 2.76
N ARG A 77 -11.58 -7.63 3.50
CA ARG A 77 -12.87 -8.34 3.67
C ARG A 77 -13.57 -8.55 2.32
N GLU A 78 -13.44 -7.58 1.41
CA GLU A 78 -13.96 -7.66 0.05
C GLU A 78 -13.11 -8.54 -0.88
N GLY A 79 -12.08 -9.23 -0.37
CA GLY A 79 -11.17 -10.04 -1.17
C GLY A 79 -10.24 -9.20 -2.05
N GLY A 80 -10.09 -7.92 -1.73
CA GLY A 80 -9.08 -7.05 -2.31
C GLY A 80 -7.74 -7.17 -1.61
N PHE A 81 -6.69 -6.79 -2.32
CA PHE A 81 -5.32 -6.76 -1.81
C PHE A 81 -4.55 -5.62 -2.45
N CYS A 82 -3.49 -5.20 -1.78
CA CYS A 82 -2.55 -4.22 -2.29
C CYS A 82 -1.31 -4.92 -2.83
N THR A 83 -0.80 -4.45 -3.96
CA THR A 83 0.51 -4.86 -4.50
C THR A 83 1.37 -3.64 -4.65
N VAL A 84 2.65 -3.73 -4.27
CA VAL A 84 3.61 -2.66 -4.53
C VAL A 84 3.61 -2.34 -6.03
N LEU A 85 3.44 -1.06 -6.37
CA LEU A 85 3.35 -0.61 -7.76
C LEU A 85 4.75 -0.50 -8.37
N ASP A 86 5.65 0.21 -7.69
CA ASP A 86 7.02 0.49 -8.11
C ASP A 86 7.98 0.42 -6.93
N GLN A 87 9.29 0.58 -7.22
CA GLN A 87 10.30 0.69 -6.18
C GLN A 87 9.94 1.84 -5.21
N PRO A 88 10.13 1.66 -3.89
CA PRO A 88 9.89 2.73 -2.93
C PRO A 88 10.72 3.97 -3.27
N ILE A 89 10.15 5.16 -3.11
CA ILE A 89 10.78 6.43 -3.49
C ILE A 89 11.45 7.02 -2.24
N PRO A 90 12.79 7.06 -2.16
CA PRO A 90 13.50 7.71 -1.06
C PRO A 90 13.07 9.18 -0.91
N LEU A 91 12.94 9.68 0.32
CA LEU A 91 12.47 11.04 0.55
C LEU A 91 13.41 12.12 0.01
N ASP A 92 14.73 11.84 -0.02
CA ASP A 92 15.73 12.71 -0.64
C ASP A 92 15.57 12.87 -2.16
N ARG A 93 14.80 11.97 -2.80
CA ARG A 93 14.48 11.97 -4.23
C ARG A 93 13.05 12.41 -4.52
N LEU A 94 12.23 12.63 -3.49
CA LEU A 94 10.83 13.03 -3.63
C LEU A 94 10.75 14.55 -3.82
N ILE A 95 10.00 14.99 -4.84
CA ILE A 95 9.75 16.41 -5.11
C ILE A 95 8.26 16.67 -4.94
N LEU A 96 7.92 17.55 -3.99
CA LEU A 96 6.55 18.02 -3.79
C LEU A 96 6.31 19.31 -4.57
N LYS A 97 5.25 19.33 -5.39
CA LYS A 97 4.78 20.52 -6.09
C LYS A 97 3.30 20.68 -5.83
N ASN A 98 2.91 21.85 -5.35
CA ASN A 98 1.50 22.21 -5.25
C ASN A 98 0.97 22.50 -6.65
N VAL A 99 -0.22 22.01 -6.95
CA VAL A 99 -0.96 22.36 -8.15
C VAL A 99 -2.03 23.34 -7.71
N ASP A 100 -1.90 24.60 -8.13
CA ASP A 100 -2.95 25.57 -7.89
C ASP A 100 -4.23 25.14 -8.62
N PRO A 101 -5.41 25.28 -8.01
CA PRO A 101 -6.66 25.02 -8.70
C PRO A 101 -6.78 25.97 -9.89
N VAL A 102 -7.05 25.40 -11.08
CA VAL A 102 -7.33 26.13 -12.32
C VAL A 102 -8.70 26.79 -12.24
#